data_AF-A0A846BXI4-F1
#
_entry.id   AF-A0A846BXI4-F1
#
_cell.length_a   1.000
_cell.length_b   1.000
_cell.length_c   1.000
_cell.angle_alpha   90.00
_cell.angle_beta   90.00
_cell.angle_gamma   90.00
#
_symmetry.space_group_name_H-M   'P 1'
#
loop_
_entity.id
_entity.type
_entity.pdbx_description
1 polymer ?
#
loop_
_entity_poly.entity_id
_entity_poly.type
_entity_poly.pdbx_seq_one_letter_code
_entity_poly.pdbx_strand_id
1 'polypeptide(L)' 'IRRKIEDSPSLKHYPDEILDKEYRRACREAARQTGLDKATFPATCPYSTEQILGDWLPD' A
#
# COMPACT_ATOMS: atom_id res chain seq x y z
N ILE A 1 -10.18 2.80 7.14
CA ILE A 1 -9.36 1.62 7.49
C ILE A 1 -8.85 1.72 8.93
N ARG A 2 -8.31 2.87 9.36
CA ARG A 2 -7.86 3.15 10.74
C ARG A 2 -8.80 2.67 11.87
N ARG A 3 -10.09 3.02 11.81
CA ARG A 3 -11.12 2.55 12.77
C ARG A 3 -11.24 1.02 12.88
N LYS A 4 -10.97 0.25 11.81
CA LYS A 4 -11.04 -1.22 11.83
C LYS A 4 -9.81 -1.89 12.47
N ILE A 5 -8.68 -1.19 12.52
CA ILE A 5 -7.42 -1.69 13.12
C ILE A 5 -7.41 -1.39 14.62
N GLU A 6 -8.02 -0.29 15.06
CA GLU A 6 -8.17 0.05 16.48
C GLU A 6 -9.09 -0.93 17.23
N ASP A 7 -10.16 -1.41 16.58
CA ASP A 7 -11.11 -2.37 17.17
C ASP A 7 -10.57 -3.81 17.24
N SER A 8 -9.47 -4.11 16.54
CA SER A 8 -8.92 -5.47 16.49
C SER A 8 -7.39 -5.44 16.44
N PRO A 9 -6.70 -5.51 17.58
CA PRO A 9 -5.24 -5.45 17.62
C PRO A 9 -4.56 -6.61 16.86
N SER A 10 -5.27 -7.71 16.60
CA SER A 10 -4.82 -8.82 15.73
C SER A 10 -4.72 -8.43 14.24
N LEU A 11 -5.42 -7.38 13.80
CA LEU A 11 -5.34 -6.83 12.45
C LEU A 11 -4.15 -5.87 12.24
N LYS A 12 -3.32 -5.62 13.27
CA LYS A 12 -2.13 -4.77 13.13
C LYS A 12 -1.05 -5.37 12.22
N HIS A 13 -0.90 -6.70 12.20
CA HIS A 13 0.08 -7.37 11.35
C HIS A 13 -0.42 -7.65 9.94
N TYR A 14 -1.74 -7.64 9.75
CA TYR A 14 -2.36 -7.93 8.46
C TYR A 14 -1.90 -6.99 7.33
N PRO A 15 -1.81 -5.65 7.53
CA PRO A 15 -1.25 -4.73 6.55
C PRO A 15 0.14 -5.14 6.06
N ASP A 16 1.06 -5.58 6.95
CA ASP A 16 2.41 -5.98 6.54
C ASP A 16 2.37 -7.22 5.65
N GLU A 17 1.50 -8.19 5.97
CA GLU A 17 1.34 -9.42 5.20
C GLU A 17 0.77 -9.19 3.80
N ILE A 18 -0.15 -8.22 3.66
CA ILE A 18 -0.82 -7.95 2.38
C ILE A 18 -0.18 -6.80 1.58
N LEU A 19 0.70 -6.00 2.19
CA LEU A 19 1.22 -4.77 1.58
C LEU A 19 1.89 -5.04 0.24
N ASP A 20 2.82 -5.99 0.16
CA ASP A 20 3.53 -6.31 -1.09
C ASP A 20 2.55 -6.77 -2.19
N LYS A 21 1.58 -7.60 -1.82
CA LYS A 21 0.57 -8.12 -2.75
C LYS A 21 -0.35 -7.01 -3.27
N GLU A 22 -0.91 -6.20 -2.37
CA GLU A 22 -1.80 -5.09 -2.74
C GLU A 22 -1.04 -3.97 -3.46
N TYR A 23 0.22 -3.71 -3.11
CA TYR A 23 1.07 -2.74 -3.80
C TYR A 23 1.28 -3.12 -5.27
N ARG A 24 1.68 -4.37 -5.54
CA ARG A 24 1.82 -4.87 -6.92
C ARG A 24 0.52 -4.79 -7.72
N ARG A 25 -0.61 -5.03 -7.05
CA ARG A 25 -1.94 -4.90 -7.65
C ARG A 25 -2.24 -3.43 -7.95
N ALA A 26 -1.97 -2.52 -7.02
CA ALA A 26 -2.14 -1.09 -7.20
C ALA A 26 -1.27 -0.55 -8.34
N CYS A 27 0.01 -0.94 -8.44
CA CYS A 27 0.89 -0.57 -9.56
C CYS A 27 0.33 -1.07 -10.91
N ARG A 28 -0.26 -2.27 -10.95
CA ARG A 28 -0.87 -2.81 -12.17
C ARG A 28 -2.10 -2.01 -12.59
N GLU A 29 -2.98 -1.67 -11.65
CA GLU A 29 -4.16 -0.85 -11.93
C GLU A 29 -3.76 0.58 -12.31
N ALA A 30 -2.79 1.17 -11.62
CA ALA A 30 -2.26 2.49 -11.93
C ALA A 30 -1.65 2.53 -13.33
N ALA A 31 -0.82 1.55 -13.71
CA ALA A 31 -0.29 1.41 -15.07
C ALA A 31 -1.42 1.31 -16.10
N ARG A 32 -2.47 0.53 -15.80
CA ARG A 32 -3.64 0.39 -16.69
C ARG A 32 -4.44 1.69 -16.84
N GLN A 33 -4.58 2.47 -15.77
CA GLN A 33 -5.35 3.71 -15.76
C GLN A 33 -4.58 4.89 -16.35
N THR A 34 -3.27 4.97 -16.08
CA THR A 34 -2.41 6.08 -16.51
C THR A 34 -1.76 5.83 -17.87
N GLY A 35 -1.75 4.58 -18.35
CA GLY A 35 -1.02 4.18 -19.55
C GLY A 35 0.50 4.16 -19.35
N LEU A 36 1.00 4.37 -18.13
CA LEU A 36 2.43 4.27 -17.81
C LEU A 36 2.87 2.81 -17.75
N ASP A 37 4.14 2.56 -18.09
CA ASP A 37 4.72 1.24 -17.92
C ASP A 37 4.78 0.89 -16.43
N LYS A 38 4.58 -0.39 -16.11
CA LYS A 38 4.79 -0.93 -14.77
C LYS A 38 6.22 -0.71 -14.29
N ALA A 39 7.17 -0.66 -15.21
CA ALA A 39 8.57 -0.36 -14.91
C ALA A 39 8.79 1.07 -14.35
N THR A 40 7.84 1.99 -14.57
CA THR A 40 7.87 3.33 -13.97
C THR A 40 7.54 3.30 -12.47
N PHE A 41 6.87 2.24 -12.01
CA PHE A 41 6.56 2.05 -10.60
C PHE A 41 7.67 1.24 -9.91
N PRO A 42 8.03 1.57 -8.66
CA PRO A 42 8.95 0.75 -7.87
C PRO A 42 8.51 -0.71 -7.80
N ALA A 43 9.46 -1.64 -7.86
CA ALA A 43 9.16 -3.08 -7.77
C ALA A 43 8.65 -3.51 -6.37
N THR A 44 9.04 -2.75 -5.34
CA THR A 44 8.63 -2.94 -3.95
C THR A 44 8.08 -1.63 -3.40
N CYS A 45 7.15 -1.71 -2.45
CA CYS A 45 6.60 -0.51 -1.83
C CYS A 45 7.72 0.25 -1.09
N PRO A 46 7.98 1.52 -1.43
CA PRO A 46 9.00 2.31 -0.75
C PRO A 46 8.54 2.83 0.62
N TYR A 47 7.25 2.64 0.95
CA TYR A 47 6.64 3.14 2.18
C TYR A 47 6.36 2.01 3.16
N SER A 48 6.54 2.31 4.44
CA SER A 48 6.15 1.40 5.52
C SER A 48 4.63 1.41 5.73
N THR A 49 4.09 0.33 6.29
CA THR A 49 2.67 0.25 6.66
C THR A 49 2.26 1.35 7.64
N GLU A 50 3.16 1.75 8.55
CA GLU A 50 2.94 2.89 9.45
C GLU A 50 2.73 4.20 8.69
N GLN A 51 3.53 4.48 7.66
CA GLN A 51 3.35 5.66 6.80
C GLN A 51 2.04 5.59 6.01
N ILE A 52 1.69 4.43 5.47
CA ILE A 52 0.48 4.23 4.65
C ILE A 52 -0.81 4.32 5.50
N LEU A 53 -0.77 3.85 6.73
CA LEU A 53 -1.90 3.90 7.67
C LEU A 53 -1.98 5.21 8.45
N GLY A 54 -0.89 5.98 8.44
CA GLY A 54 -0.79 7.32 9.01
C GLY A 54 -1.42 8.39 8.12
N ASP A 55 -1.29 9.64 8.56
CA ASP A 55 -1.73 10.83 7.80
C ASP A 55 -0.53 11.44 7.05
N TRP A 56 0.25 10.58 6.40
CA TRP A 56 1.49 10.95 5.73
C TRP A 56 1.30 10.97 4.22
N LEU A 57 1.82 12.01 3.56
CA LEU A 57 1.91 12.09 2.10
C LEU A 57 3.38 12.36 1.70
N PRO A 58 3.87 11.71 0.62
CA PRO A 58 5.14 12.09 0.01
C PRO A 58 5.03 13.49 -0.63
N ASP A 59 6.10 14.28 -0.51
CA ASP A 59 6.28 15.57 -1.21
C ASP A 59 6.45 15.40 -2.73
#